data_AF-A0A815TJL1-F1
#
_entry.id   AF-A0A815TJL1-F1
#
_cell.length_a   1.000
_cell.length_b   1.000
_cell.length_c   1.000
_cell.angle_alpha   90.00
_cell.angle_beta   90.00
_cell.angle_gamma   90.00
#
_symmetry.space_group_name_H-M   'P 1'
#
loop_
_entity.id
_entity.type
_entity.pdbx_description
1 polymer ?
#
loop_
_entity_poly.entity_id
_entity_poly.type
_entity_poly.pdbx_seq_one_letter_code
_entity_poly.pdbx_strand_id
1 'polypeptide(L)'
;SNRIVELHLFRCDRQISLNLPMVTHLTLIDSLDALNARSLSTNIRSIQIILHHECLDFASGNWTALRVLSTLPLLNSLRVLLYNMLNPPDDTSCKVIAETAMTVADFGFCFRRNHYHYAELNHDIDLVYMKHSLFIERLRNSIVTLSQNEELYIVVDEDGCGIFIWF
;
A
#
# COMPACT_ATOMS: atom_id res chain seq x y z
N SER A 1 -17.27 26.25 -8.51
CA SER A 1 -15.93 26.03 -9.08
C SER A 1 -15.63 24.54 -9.06
N ASN A 2 -14.99 24.02 -10.10
CA ASN A 2 -14.64 22.59 -10.17
C ASN A 2 -13.46 22.35 -9.22
N ARG A 3 -13.75 21.91 -7.99
CA ARG A 3 -12.73 21.52 -7.02
C ARG A 3 -12.34 20.08 -7.33
N ILE A 4 -11.07 19.87 -7.67
CA ILE A 4 -10.50 18.53 -7.82
C ILE A 4 -10.28 17.99 -6.41
N VAL A 5 -11.15 17.08 -5.99
CA VAL A 5 -11.12 16.42 -4.66
C VAL A 5 -10.25 15.16 -4.69
N GLU A 6 -10.12 14.56 -5.87
CA GLU A 6 -9.41 13.32 -6.11
C GLU A 6 -8.38 13.49 -7.22
N LEU A 7 -7.18 12.93 -7.00
CA LEU A 7 -6.11 12.92 -7.99
C LEU A 7 -5.67 11.48 -8.25
N HIS A 8 -5.61 11.11 -9.52
CA HIS A 8 -5.05 9.83 -9.96
C HIS A 8 -3.72 10.08 -10.65
N LEU A 9 -2.66 9.44 -10.16
CA LEU A 9 -1.36 9.39 -10.82
C LEU A 9 -1.15 7.98 -11.37
N PHE A 10 -0.91 7.88 -12.67
CA PHE A 10 -0.69 6.61 -13.37
C PHE A 10 0.70 6.60 -13.99
N ARG A 11 1.53 5.61 -13.61
CA ARG A 11 2.93 5.44 -14.06
C ARG A 11 3.74 6.74 -14.02
N CYS A 12 3.60 7.46 -12.90
CA CYS A 12 4.33 8.70 -12.68
C CYS A 12 5.68 8.38 -12.02
N ASP A 13 6.74 8.48 -12.81
CA ASP A 13 8.14 8.26 -12.42
C ASP A 13 8.87 9.56 -11.98
N ARG A 14 8.20 10.70 -12.10
CA ARG A 14 8.75 12.02 -11.75
C ARG A 14 8.25 12.48 -10.38
N GLN A 15 9.10 13.21 -9.67
CA GLN A 15 8.68 13.96 -8.49
C GLN A 15 7.71 15.06 -8.92
N ILE A 16 6.42 14.84 -8.69
CA ILE A 16 5.37 15.85 -8.89
C ILE A 16 5.13 16.56 -7.56
N SER A 17 5.13 17.89 -7.55
CA SER A 17 4.65 18.61 -6.38
C SER A 17 3.15 18.36 -6.21
N LEU A 18 2.80 17.70 -5.11
CA LEU A 18 1.44 17.34 -4.74
C LEU A 18 0.83 18.37 -3.77
N ASN A 19 1.31 19.62 -3.82
CA ASN A 19 0.76 20.73 -3.04
C ASN A 19 -0.53 21.29 -3.68
N LEU A 20 -1.54 20.43 -3.80
CA LEU A 20 -2.85 20.75 -4.33
C LEU A 20 -3.83 20.85 -3.17
N PRO A 21 -4.13 22.04 -2.64
CA PRO A 21 -4.89 22.20 -1.39
C PRO A 21 -6.33 21.68 -1.47
N MET A 22 -6.87 21.45 -2.66
CA MET A 22 -8.22 20.92 -2.83
C MET A 22 -8.27 19.38 -2.83
N VAL A 23 -7.13 18.71 -3.01
CA VAL A 23 -7.05 17.25 -3.09
C VAL A 23 -7.12 16.66 -1.69
N THR A 24 -8.09 15.76 -1.49
CA THR A 24 -8.27 15.01 -0.24
C THR A 24 -8.11 13.51 -0.45
N HIS A 25 -8.24 13.02 -1.69
CA HIS A 25 -8.05 11.61 -2.06
C HIS A 25 -6.96 11.51 -3.11
N LEU A 26 -6.00 10.61 -2.91
CA LEU A 26 -4.90 10.39 -3.82
C LEU A 26 -4.85 8.91 -4.21
N THR A 27 -4.93 8.64 -5.51
CA THR A 27 -4.79 7.29 -6.06
C THR A 27 -3.49 7.23 -6.84
N LEU A 28 -2.57 6.38 -6.38
CA LEU A 28 -1.27 6.13 -7.00
C LEU A 28 -1.30 4.76 -7.68
N ILE A 29 -1.23 4.74 -9.01
CA ILE A 29 -1.17 3.52 -9.80
C ILE A 29 0.23 3.44 -10.40
N ASP A 30 1.01 2.46 -9.96
CA ASP A 30 2.41 2.27 -10.37
C ASP A 30 3.22 3.58 -10.23
N SER A 31 2.94 4.36 -9.18
CA SER A 31 3.43 5.73 -8.98
C SER A 31 3.88 5.97 -7.53
N LEU A 32 4.39 4.94 -6.85
CA LEU A 32 4.82 5.05 -5.45
C LEU A 32 5.89 6.14 -5.25
N ASP A 33 6.78 6.30 -6.23
CA ASP A 33 7.85 7.30 -6.19
C ASP A 33 7.34 8.75 -6.21
N ALA A 34 6.09 8.99 -6.62
CA ALA A 34 5.47 10.31 -6.51
C ALA A 34 5.38 10.79 -5.04
N LEU A 35 5.42 9.86 -4.07
CA LEU A 35 5.48 10.19 -2.63
C LEU A 35 6.82 10.82 -2.23
N ASN A 36 7.91 10.59 -2.96
CA ASN A 36 9.21 11.21 -2.69
C ASN A 36 9.25 12.72 -3.02
N ALA A 37 8.13 13.29 -3.49
CA ALA A 37 8.02 14.71 -3.74
C ALA A 37 8.21 15.52 -2.45
N ARG A 38 8.96 16.62 -2.54
CA ARG A 38 9.29 17.50 -1.40
C ARG A 38 8.09 18.19 -0.74
N SER A 39 6.90 18.14 -1.36
CA SER A 39 5.70 18.75 -0.84
C SER A 39 4.45 17.96 -1.22
N LEU A 40 3.85 17.31 -0.23
CA LEU A 40 2.50 16.76 -0.29
C LEU A 40 1.53 17.75 0.34
N SER A 41 0.28 17.78 -0.13
CA SER A 41 -0.76 18.60 0.47
C SER A 41 -1.15 18.06 1.84
N THR A 42 -1.24 18.95 2.84
CA THR A 42 -1.69 18.61 4.20
C THR A 42 -3.18 18.22 4.28
N ASN A 43 -3.94 18.40 3.18
CA ASN A 43 -5.38 18.12 3.14
C ASN A 43 -5.72 16.69 2.70
N ILE A 44 -4.72 15.89 2.32
CA ILE A 44 -4.91 14.49 1.96
C ILE A 44 -5.41 13.72 3.18
N ARG A 45 -6.52 13.00 3.00
CA ARG A 45 -7.18 12.17 4.02
C ARG A 45 -7.12 10.70 3.68
N SER A 46 -7.19 10.35 2.40
CA SER A 46 -7.16 8.97 1.95
C SER A 46 -6.16 8.79 0.82
N ILE A 47 -5.39 7.71 0.89
CA ILE A 47 -4.47 7.30 -0.17
C ILE A 47 -4.77 5.86 -0.56
N GLN A 48 -4.88 5.62 -1.87
CA GLN A 48 -4.93 4.29 -2.46
C GLN A 48 -3.68 4.09 -3.32
N ILE A 49 -2.97 2.97 -3.09
CA ILE A 49 -1.79 2.58 -3.83
C ILE A 49 -2.10 1.28 -4.56
N ILE A 50 -1.89 1.26 -5.87
CA ILE A 50 -2.09 0.12 -6.74
C ILE A 50 -0.77 -0.16 -7.44
N LEU A 51 -0.21 -1.35 -7.26
CA LEU A 51 1.02 -1.77 -7.93
C LEU A 51 0.78 -3.03 -8.75
N HIS A 52 1.23 -3.04 -10.01
CA HIS A 52 1.14 -4.17 -10.93
C HIS A 52 2.51 -4.80 -11.16
N HIS A 53 2.56 -6.14 -11.24
CA HIS A 53 3.78 -6.91 -11.42
C HIS A 53 4.64 -6.50 -12.62
N GLU A 54 4.01 -6.22 -13.76
CA GLU A 54 4.69 -5.79 -14.99
C GLU A 54 5.46 -4.47 -14.83
N CYS A 55 5.18 -3.72 -13.75
CA CYS A 55 5.86 -2.49 -13.40
C CYS A 55 6.83 -2.66 -12.22
N LEU A 56 6.97 -3.85 -11.63
CA LEU A 56 7.86 -4.07 -10.49
C LEU A 56 9.34 -3.96 -10.84
N ASP A 57 9.76 -4.29 -12.05
CA ASP A 57 11.15 -4.05 -12.46
C ASP A 57 11.48 -2.54 -12.58
N PHE A 58 10.44 -1.67 -12.64
CA PHE A 58 10.55 -0.22 -12.61
C PHE A 58 10.18 0.42 -11.25
N ALA A 59 9.48 -0.32 -10.39
CA ALA A 59 8.98 0.12 -9.07
C ALA A 59 9.55 -0.70 -7.91
N SER A 60 10.62 -1.48 -8.15
CA SER A 60 11.19 -2.39 -7.17
C SER A 60 11.77 -1.62 -5.99
N GLY A 61 11.08 -1.73 -4.86
CA GLY A 61 11.77 -2.07 -3.61
C GLY A 61 11.87 -0.96 -2.58
N ASN A 62 11.47 0.28 -2.88
CA ASN A 62 11.58 1.34 -1.88
C ASN A 62 10.27 1.67 -1.16
N TRP A 63 9.81 0.73 -0.34
CA TRP A 63 8.70 0.94 0.58
C TRP A 63 8.97 2.06 1.59
N THR A 64 10.22 2.52 1.75
CA THR A 64 10.54 3.68 2.61
C THR A 64 9.90 4.98 2.16
N ALA A 65 9.45 5.08 0.90
CA ALA A 65 8.66 6.22 0.42
C ALA A 65 7.38 6.42 1.26
N LEU A 66 6.81 5.34 1.82
CA LEU A 66 5.65 5.43 2.71
C LEU A 66 5.91 6.23 3.99
N ARG A 67 7.17 6.37 4.43
CA ARG A 67 7.49 7.14 5.63
C ARG A 67 7.07 8.60 5.54
N VAL A 68 6.99 9.16 4.32
CA VAL A 68 6.50 10.53 4.11
C VAL A 68 5.05 10.70 4.58
N LEU A 69 4.25 9.63 4.60
CA LEU A 69 2.84 9.68 4.95
C LEU A 69 2.62 10.08 6.42
N SER A 70 3.61 9.82 7.29
CA SER A 70 3.61 10.30 8.68
C SER A 70 3.60 11.83 8.80
N THR A 71 3.96 12.56 7.73
CA THR A 71 3.94 14.02 7.69
C THR A 71 2.58 14.60 7.29
N LEU A 72 1.60 13.75 6.97
CA LEU A 72 0.26 14.17 6.56
C LEU A 72 -0.70 14.16 7.77
N PRO A 73 -0.99 15.32 8.38
CA PRO A 73 -1.71 15.36 9.66
C PRO A 73 -3.19 14.97 9.55
N LEU A 74 -3.76 14.96 8.34
CA LEU A 74 -5.16 14.60 8.10
C LEU A 74 -5.34 13.22 7.48
N LEU A 75 -4.25 12.52 7.17
CA LEU A 75 -4.31 11.18 6.60
C LEU A 75 -4.93 10.23 7.63
N ASN A 76 -6.03 9.59 7.25
CA ASN A 76 -6.75 8.67 8.12
C ASN A 76 -6.98 7.30 7.47
N SER A 77 -6.80 7.18 6.15
CA SER A 77 -7.04 5.95 5.42
C SER A 77 -5.92 5.67 4.42
N LEU A 78 -5.40 4.44 4.44
CA LEU A 78 -4.41 3.94 3.49
C LEU A 78 -4.83 2.55 2.99
N ARG A 79 -4.94 2.41 1.67
CA ARG A 79 -5.20 1.13 1.00
C ARG A 79 -4.06 0.80 0.04
N VAL A 80 -3.53 -0.41 0.13
CA VAL A 80 -2.49 -0.92 -0.77
C VAL A 80 -2.98 -2.19 -1.44
N LEU A 81 -2.96 -2.19 -2.77
CA LEU A 81 -3.41 -3.29 -3.63
C LEU A 81 -2.27 -3.71 -4.55
N LEU A 82 -1.86 -4.96 -4.44
CA LEU A 82 -0.76 -5.51 -5.20
C LEU A 82 -1.26 -6.57 -6.18
N TYR A 83 -1.12 -6.31 -7.48
CA TYR A 83 -1.64 -7.15 -8.55
C TYR A 83 -0.55 -8.01 -9.19
N ASN A 84 -0.82 -9.31 -9.28
CA ASN A 84 0.03 -10.30 -9.96
C ASN A 84 1.46 -10.41 -9.40
N MET A 85 1.70 -9.98 -8.17
CA MET A 85 3.03 -10.08 -7.54
C MET A 85 3.48 -11.55 -7.46
N LEU A 86 4.69 -11.84 -7.95
CA LEU A 86 5.30 -13.16 -7.77
C LEU A 86 5.92 -13.33 -6.38
N ASN A 87 6.41 -12.23 -5.81
CA ASN A 87 7.02 -12.21 -4.48
C ASN A 87 6.39 -11.08 -3.64
N PRO A 88 6.07 -11.35 -2.36
CA PRO A 88 5.67 -10.30 -1.43
C PRO A 88 6.84 -9.36 -1.11
N PRO A 89 6.59 -8.20 -0.48
CA PRO A 89 7.64 -7.33 0.04
C PRO A 89 8.55 -8.06 1.04
N ASP A 90 9.81 -7.62 1.13
CA ASP A 90 10.78 -8.19 2.07
C ASP A 90 10.53 -7.79 3.54
N ASP A 91 11.32 -8.34 4.46
CA ASP A 91 11.16 -8.09 5.90
C ASP A 91 11.38 -6.61 6.28
N THR A 92 12.26 -5.89 5.56
CA THR A 92 12.47 -4.46 5.78
C THR A 92 11.24 -3.66 5.38
N SER A 93 10.68 -3.99 4.22
CA SER A 93 9.46 -3.39 3.69
C SER A 93 8.26 -3.69 4.59
N CYS A 94 8.15 -4.92 5.09
CA CYS A 94 7.12 -5.32 6.06
C CYS A 94 7.11 -4.40 7.30
N LYS A 95 8.29 -4.10 7.86
CA LYS A 95 8.41 -3.18 9.00
C LYS A 95 7.94 -1.78 8.66
N VAL A 96 8.36 -1.23 7.52
CA VAL A 96 7.93 0.11 7.09
C VAL A 96 6.42 0.17 6.87
N ILE A 97 5.83 -0.85 6.24
CA ILE A 97 4.39 -0.94 6.03
C ILE A 97 3.67 -0.99 7.39
N ALA A 98 4.16 -1.79 8.34
CA ALA A 98 3.58 -1.87 9.68
C ALA A 98 3.65 -0.52 10.43
N GLU A 99 4.81 0.14 10.41
CA GLU A 99 4.99 1.49 10.98
C GLU A 99 4.02 2.50 10.36
N THR A 100 3.81 2.43 9.04
CA THR A 100 2.89 3.32 8.32
C THR A 100 1.44 3.00 8.65
N ALA A 101 1.08 1.73 8.85
CA ALA A 101 -0.27 1.35 9.24
C ALA A 101 -0.69 2.00 10.57
N MET A 102 0.25 2.18 11.51
CA MET A 102 0.01 2.86 12.78
C MET A 102 -0.24 4.37 12.65
N THR A 103 0.00 4.98 11.48
CA THR A 103 -0.24 6.42 11.29
C THR A 103 -1.63 6.74 10.77
N VAL A 104 -2.49 5.73 10.57
CA VAL A 104 -3.83 5.88 9.99
C VAL A 104 -4.86 5.09 10.80
N ALA A 105 -6.10 5.57 10.84
CA ALA A 105 -7.19 4.90 11.55
C ALA A 105 -7.78 3.73 10.75
N ASP A 106 -7.59 3.71 9.43
CA ASP A 106 -8.12 2.69 8.52
C ASP A 106 -7.02 2.24 7.55
N PHE A 107 -6.52 1.02 7.75
CA PHE A 107 -5.45 0.43 6.95
C PHE A 107 -5.94 -0.81 6.20
N GLY A 108 -5.57 -0.95 4.93
CA GLY A 108 -5.82 -2.17 4.15
C GLY A 108 -4.64 -2.52 3.26
N PHE A 109 -4.29 -3.80 3.22
CA PHE A 109 -3.22 -4.32 2.38
C PHE A 109 -3.67 -5.65 1.77
N CYS A 110 -3.64 -5.78 0.45
CA CYS A 110 -4.16 -6.97 -0.22
C CYS A 110 -3.36 -7.31 -1.48
N PHE A 111 -3.10 -8.60 -1.66
CA PHE A 111 -2.58 -9.18 -2.89
C PHE A 111 -3.74 -9.70 -3.73
N ARG A 112 -3.92 -9.16 -4.93
CA ARG A 112 -4.90 -9.66 -5.89
C ARG A 112 -4.21 -10.42 -7.00
N ARG A 113 -4.63 -11.66 -7.19
CA ARG A 113 -4.19 -12.49 -8.30
C ARG A 113 -5.18 -12.32 -9.46
N ASN A 114 -4.69 -11.87 -10.61
CA ASN A 114 -5.49 -11.88 -11.82
C ASN A 114 -5.36 -13.29 -12.43
N HIS A 115 -6.40 -14.11 -12.24
CA HIS A 115 -6.42 -15.52 -12.69
C HIS A 115 -6.26 -15.70 -14.21
N TYR A 116 -6.36 -14.62 -14.99
CA TYR A 116 -6.39 -14.67 -16.46
C TYR A 116 -5.01 -14.72 -17.15
N HIS A 117 -3.88 -14.52 -16.45
CA HIS A 117 -2.55 -14.42 -17.09
C HIS A 117 -1.55 -15.55 -16.80
N TYR A 118 -1.93 -16.57 -16.02
CA TYR A 118 -0.97 -17.60 -15.57
C TYR A 118 -1.15 -18.97 -16.20
N ALA A 119 -1.99 -19.12 -17.23
CA ALA A 119 -2.00 -20.35 -18.04
C ALA A 119 -0.65 -20.64 -18.72
N GLU A 120 0.27 -19.66 -18.76
CA GLU A 120 1.54 -19.73 -19.49
C GLU A 120 2.80 -19.69 -18.61
N LEU A 121 2.67 -19.45 -17.30
CA LEU A 121 3.81 -19.35 -16.38
C LEU A 121 3.84 -20.57 -15.44
N ASN A 122 4.81 -21.48 -15.68
CA ASN A 122 5.13 -22.70 -14.94
C ASN A 122 5.51 -22.48 -13.45
N HIS A 123 4.95 -21.48 -12.77
CA HIS A 123 5.19 -21.23 -11.36
C HIS A 123 4.23 -22.05 -10.51
N ASP A 124 4.78 -22.64 -9.45
CA ASP A 124 4.00 -23.31 -8.41
C ASP A 124 3.06 -22.28 -7.75
N ILE A 125 1.79 -22.34 -8.16
CA ILE A 125 0.73 -21.41 -7.75
C ILE A 125 0.56 -21.46 -6.23
N ASP A 126 0.71 -22.64 -5.64
CA ASP A 126 0.57 -22.90 -4.21
C ASP A 126 1.73 -22.27 -3.45
N LEU A 127 2.97 -22.40 -3.95
CA LEU A 127 4.13 -21.76 -3.35
C LEU A 127 3.99 -20.23 -3.32
N VAL A 128 3.52 -19.62 -4.42
CA VAL A 128 3.30 -18.17 -4.48
C VAL A 128 2.24 -17.76 -3.45
N TYR A 129 1.13 -18.50 -3.38
CA TYR A 129 0.08 -18.25 -2.41
C TYR A 129 0.59 -18.32 -0.96
N MET A 130 1.29 -19.41 -0.61
CA MET A 130 1.86 -19.61 0.72
C MET A 130 2.80 -18.46 1.14
N LYS A 131 3.64 -17.97 0.23
CA LYS A 131 4.53 -16.84 0.50
C LYS A 131 3.75 -15.57 0.88
N HIS A 132 2.66 -15.28 0.16
CA HIS A 132 1.83 -14.11 0.42
C HIS A 132 1.06 -14.23 1.74
N SER A 133 0.47 -15.41 2.03
CA SER A 133 -0.20 -15.64 3.31
C SER A 133 0.76 -15.48 4.50
N LEU A 134 1.98 -16.02 4.39
CA LEU A 134 3.03 -15.84 5.41
C LEU A 134 3.42 -14.38 5.59
N PHE A 135 3.49 -13.60 4.51
CA PHE A 135 3.76 -12.16 4.61
C PHE A 135 2.63 -11.43 5.35
N ILE A 136 1.36 -11.72 5.02
CA ILE A 136 0.20 -11.11 5.68
C ILE A 136 0.20 -11.42 7.19
N GLU A 137 0.51 -12.65 7.56
CA GLU A 137 0.65 -13.05 8.96
C GLU A 137 1.76 -12.26 9.67
N ARG A 138 2.94 -12.12 9.04
CA ARG A 138 4.05 -11.32 9.58
C ARG A 138 3.70 -9.85 9.72
N LEU A 139 3.04 -9.27 8.73
CA LEU A 139 2.59 -7.88 8.76
C LEU A 139 1.61 -7.67 9.91
N ARG A 140 0.60 -8.55 10.04
CA ARG A 140 -0.35 -8.53 11.16
C ARG A 140 0.36 -8.54 12.51
N ASN A 141 1.28 -9.48 12.71
CA ASN A 141 1.99 -9.63 13.98
C ASN A 141 2.85 -8.40 14.29
N SER A 142 3.45 -7.79 13.26
CA SER A 142 4.22 -6.56 13.40
C SER A 142 3.32 -5.40 13.88
N ILE A 143 2.14 -5.22 13.26
CA ILE A 143 1.20 -4.16 13.62
C ILE A 143 0.66 -4.36 15.05
N VAL A 144 0.23 -5.57 15.40
CA VAL A 144 -0.23 -5.91 16.76
C VAL A 144 0.87 -5.64 17.80
N THR A 145 2.13 -5.90 17.45
CA THR A 145 3.26 -5.64 18.35
C THR A 145 3.50 -4.14 18.55
N LEU A 146 3.20 -3.31 17.56
CA LEU A 146 3.35 -1.86 17.62
C LEU A 146 2.15 -1.18 18.31
N SER A 147 0.96 -1.77 18.24
CA SER A 147 -0.30 -1.22 18.75
C SER A 147 -0.54 -1.45 20.25
N GLN A 148 0.49 -1.62 21.08
CA GLN A 148 0.36 -2.09 22.48
C GLN A 148 -0.62 -1.31 23.37
N ASN A 149 -1.06 -0.12 22.93
CA ASN A 149 -2.01 0.73 23.65
C ASN A 149 -3.31 1.03 22.87
N GLU A 150 -3.52 0.42 21.70
CA GLU A 150 -4.66 0.66 20.82
C GLU A 150 -5.45 -0.63 20.59
N GLU A 151 -6.78 -0.54 20.63
CA GLU A 151 -7.66 -1.67 20.34
C GLU A 151 -7.75 -1.85 18.82
N LEU A 152 -7.41 -3.03 18.32
CA LEU A 152 -7.41 -3.32 16.89
C LEU A 152 -8.57 -4.20 16.47
N TYR A 153 -9.28 -3.77 15.43
CA TYR A 153 -10.18 -4.63 14.68
C TYR A 153 -9.46 -5.14 13.45
N ILE A 154 -9.21 -6.45 13.38
CA ILE A 154 -8.44 -7.07 12.29
C ILE A 154 -9.32 -8.04 11.53
N VAL A 155 -9.42 -7.85 10.22
CA VAL A 155 -10.02 -8.80 9.29
C VAL A 155 -8.93 -9.29 8.34
N VAL A 156 -8.74 -10.60 8.29
CA VAL A 156 -7.89 -11.26 7.30
C VAL A 156 -8.79 -11.79 6.21
N ASP A 157 -8.43 -11.57 4.95
CA ASP A 157 -9.18 -12.06 3.79
C ASP A 157 -9.27 -13.60 3.83
N GLU A 158 -10.31 -14.19 3.23
CA GLU A 158 -10.62 -15.64 3.34
C GLU A 158 -9.40 -16.51 2.95
N ASP A 159 -8.65 -16.04 1.96
CA ASP A 159 -7.47 -16.67 1.39
C ASP A 159 -6.15 -16.26 2.07
N GLY A 160 -6.21 -15.52 3.17
CA GLY A 160 -5.01 -15.03 3.88
C GLY A 160 -4.15 -14.06 3.06
N CYS A 161 -4.61 -13.63 1.88
CA CYS A 161 -3.86 -12.77 0.95
C CYS A 161 -4.15 -11.28 1.17
N GLY A 162 -4.89 -10.92 2.21
CA GLY A 162 -5.16 -9.54 2.56
C GLY A 162 -5.45 -9.35 4.04
N ILE A 163 -5.29 -8.10 4.48
CA ILE A 163 -5.59 -7.67 5.84
C ILE A 163 -6.19 -6.27 5.84
N PHE A 164 -7.21 -6.08 6.65
CA PHE A 164 -7.85 -4.81 6.96
C PHE A 164 -7.79 -4.58 8.47
N ILE A 165 -7.40 -3.37 8.87
CA ILE A 165 -7.19 -3.00 10.27
C ILE A 165 -7.84 -1.64 10.54
N TRP A 166 -8.56 -1.56 11.65
CA TRP A 166 -9.09 -0.32 12.21
C TRP A 166 -8.63 -0.12 13.65
N PHE A 167 -8.37 1.14 14.01
CA PHE A 167 -7.89 1.61 15.32
C PHE A 167 -8.93 2.52 15.99
#